data_AF-A0A5C6AV80-F1
#
_entry.id   AF-A0A5C6AV80-F1
#
_cell.length_a   1.000
_cell.length_b   1.000
_cell.length_c   1.000
_cell.angle_alpha   90.00
_cell.angle_beta   90.00
_cell.angle_gamma   90.00
#
_symmetry.space_group_name_H-M   'P 1'
#
loop_
_entity.id
_entity.type
_entity.pdbx_description
1 polymer ?
#
loop_
_entity_poly.entity_id
_entity_poly.type
_entity_poly.pdbx_seq_one_letter_code
_entity_poly.pdbx_strand_id
1 'polypeptide(L)'
;MPMRLIFFTPFKLVKPSMNHSKTCIWLWMLATVASGQEIQPSAEPRIEPTWESMAEYYQVPQWFVDGKLGVWFHWGISSAIDENRPNDGSHYGRRMYGPNDGETGRQLKMTETLKTISHSPKKTFVSQRKTASSTSLC
;
A
#
# COMPACT_ATOMS: atom_id res chain seq x y z
N MET A 1 48.00 -18.73 -71.04
CA MET A 1 47.02 -19.84 -71.08
C MET A 1 47.60 -21.01 -70.28
N PRO A 2 46.85 -21.75 -69.45
CA PRO A 2 45.46 -22.15 -69.65
C PRO A 2 44.48 -21.79 -68.51
N MET A 3 43.22 -21.89 -68.91
CA MET A 3 41.96 -21.63 -68.25
C MET A 3 41.68 -22.68 -67.14
N ARG A 4 41.22 -22.24 -65.96
CA ARG A 4 40.60 -23.14 -64.97
C ARG A 4 39.26 -22.56 -64.55
N LEU A 5 38.23 -23.11 -65.18
CA LEU A 5 36.83 -22.97 -64.87
C LEU A 5 36.57 -23.57 -63.48
N ILE A 6 36.13 -22.76 -62.51
CA ILE A 6 35.60 -23.27 -61.23
C ILE A 6 34.10 -22.98 -61.23
N PHE A 7 33.35 -24.07 -61.13
CA PHE A 7 31.91 -24.13 -61.12
C PHE A 7 31.31 -23.29 -59.99
N PHE A 8 30.36 -22.41 -60.33
CA PHE A 8 29.42 -21.84 -59.38
C PHE A 8 28.60 -22.98 -58.77
N THR A 9 28.88 -23.32 -57.51
CA THR A 9 27.92 -24.05 -56.69
C THR A 9 26.78 -23.09 -56.35
N PRO A 10 25.51 -23.46 -56.58
CA PRO A 10 24.41 -22.63 -56.16
C PRO A 10 24.43 -22.61 -54.63
N PHE A 11 24.60 -21.40 -54.08
CA PHE A 11 24.40 -21.12 -52.67
C PHE A 11 22.99 -21.62 -52.32
N LYS A 12 22.92 -22.72 -51.56
CA LYS A 12 21.64 -23.26 -51.07
C LYS A 12 20.96 -22.15 -50.28
N LEU A 13 19.91 -21.58 -50.87
CA LEU A 13 19.00 -20.69 -50.17
C LEU A 13 18.30 -21.53 -49.08
N VAL A 14 18.84 -21.50 -47.87
CA VAL A 14 18.15 -21.99 -46.68
C VAL A 14 16.92 -21.11 -46.52
N LYS A 15 15.76 -21.62 -46.92
CA LYS A 15 14.48 -20.99 -46.58
C LYS A 15 14.33 -21.11 -45.06
N PRO A 16 14.34 -20.02 -44.29
CA PRO A 16 13.94 -20.10 -42.90
C PRO A 16 12.46 -20.54 -42.89
N SER A 17 12.18 -21.64 -42.18
CA SER A 17 10.81 -22.06 -41.88
C SER A 17 10.12 -20.89 -41.18
N MET A 18 9.20 -20.25 -41.90
CA MET A 18 8.55 -19.01 -41.50
C MET A 18 7.33 -19.35 -40.64
N ASN A 19 7.57 -19.47 -39.35
CA ASN A 19 6.53 -19.66 -38.35
C ASN A 19 5.76 -18.34 -38.25
N HIS A 20 4.57 -18.25 -38.85
CA HIS A 20 3.75 -17.02 -38.97
C HIS A 20 3.49 -16.29 -37.64
N SER A 21 3.61 -17.01 -36.51
CA SER A 21 3.48 -16.44 -35.16
C SER A 21 4.62 -15.51 -34.76
N LYS A 22 5.86 -15.73 -35.25
CA LYS A 22 7.03 -14.93 -34.82
C LYS A 22 7.16 -13.62 -35.58
N THR A 23 6.67 -13.56 -36.82
CA THR A 23 6.65 -12.35 -37.66
C THR A 23 5.68 -11.29 -37.15
N CYS A 24 4.51 -11.68 -36.63
CA CYS A 24 3.53 -10.73 -36.10
C CYS A 24 3.98 -10.08 -34.79
N ILE A 25 4.69 -10.82 -33.92
CA ILE A 25 5.24 -10.28 -32.67
C ILE A 25 6.37 -9.29 -32.96
N TRP A 26 7.23 -9.60 -33.94
CA TRP A 26 8.28 -8.69 -34.41
C TRP A 26 7.71 -7.44 -35.08
N LEU A 27 6.64 -7.56 -35.88
CA LEU A 27 5.94 -6.39 -36.44
C LEU A 27 5.26 -5.54 -35.36
N TRP A 28 4.67 -6.16 -34.34
CA TRP A 28 4.02 -5.44 -33.24
C TRP A 28 5.05 -4.66 -32.42
N MET A 29 6.20 -5.27 -32.09
CA MET A 29 7.29 -4.56 -31.38
C MET A 29 7.92 -3.42 -32.21
N LEU A 30 8.05 -3.57 -33.53
CA LEU A 30 8.56 -2.48 -34.39
C LEU A 30 7.53 -1.34 -34.53
N ALA A 31 6.23 -1.65 -34.55
CA ALA A 31 5.18 -0.65 -34.61
C ALA A 31 5.07 0.16 -33.31
N THR A 32 5.32 -0.46 -32.15
CA THR A 32 5.28 0.25 -30.84
C THR A 32 6.41 1.27 -30.68
N VAL A 33 7.55 1.11 -31.37
CA VAL A 33 8.67 2.07 -31.32
C VAL A 33 8.39 3.34 -32.14
N ALA A 34 7.49 3.30 -33.12
CA ALA A 34 7.15 4.47 -33.94
C ALA A 34 6.22 5.48 -33.25
N SER A 35 5.62 5.10 -32.11
CA SER A 35 4.83 6.00 -31.26
C SER A 35 5.58 6.32 -29.97
N GLY A 36 6.79 6.86 -30.10
CA GLY A 36 7.45 7.56 -29.00
C GLY A 36 6.59 8.79 -28.63
N GLN A 37 5.71 8.65 -27.64
CA GLN A 37 5.10 9.81 -27.01
C GLN A 37 6.20 10.53 -26.24
N GLU A 38 6.70 11.62 -26.80
CA GLU A 38 7.52 12.58 -26.07
C GLU A 38 6.66 13.15 -24.94
N ILE A 39 6.92 12.71 -23.71
CA ILE A 39 6.30 13.26 -22.52
C ILE A 39 6.90 14.65 -22.36
N GLN A 40 6.25 15.64 -22.98
CA GLN A 40 6.59 17.03 -22.72
C GLN A 40 6.32 17.29 -21.23
N PRO A 41 7.30 17.82 -20.47
CA PRO A 41 7.03 18.21 -19.10
C PRO A 41 5.93 19.26 -19.15
N SER A 42 4.75 18.95 -18.61
CA SER A 42 3.73 19.97 -18.42
C SER A 42 4.36 21.06 -17.57
N ALA A 43 4.35 22.29 -18.08
CA ALA A 43 4.73 23.45 -17.31
C ALA A 43 3.61 23.70 -16.29
N GLU A 44 3.53 22.84 -15.28
CA GLU A 44 2.61 23.04 -14.17
C GLU A 44 2.96 24.39 -13.53
N PRO A 45 1.98 25.27 -13.31
CA PRO A 45 2.24 26.54 -12.67
C PRO A 45 2.86 26.29 -11.29
N ARG A 46 3.94 27.01 -11.00
CA ARG A 46 4.60 26.94 -9.70
C ARG A 46 3.64 27.47 -8.64
N ILE A 47 3.25 26.60 -7.71
CA ILE A 47 2.43 26.98 -6.56
C ILE A 47 3.34 27.67 -5.53
N GLU A 48 3.08 28.95 -5.26
CA GLU A 48 3.78 29.70 -4.22
C GLU A 48 3.18 29.36 -2.84
N PRO A 49 3.96 29.43 -1.75
CA PRO A 49 3.50 29.10 -0.40
C PRO A 49 2.64 30.22 0.23
N THR A 50 1.71 30.77 -0.53
CA THR A 50 0.73 31.79 -0.12
C THR A 50 -0.69 31.25 -0.26
N TRP A 51 -1.63 31.75 0.55
CA TRP A 51 -3.02 31.30 0.53
C TRP A 51 -3.69 31.59 -0.81
N GLU A 52 -3.38 32.74 -1.41
CA GLU A 52 -3.93 33.21 -2.69
C GLU A 52 -3.49 32.28 -3.82
N SER A 53 -2.21 31.90 -3.86
CA SER A 53 -1.68 30.99 -4.89
C SER A 53 -2.30 29.59 -4.75
N MET A 54 -2.37 29.04 -3.54
CA MET A 54 -2.99 27.73 -3.34
C MET A 54 -4.47 27.72 -3.75
N ALA A 55 -5.22 28.79 -3.45
CA ALA A 55 -6.63 28.88 -3.81
C ALA A 55 -6.86 29.00 -5.33
N GLU A 56 -5.99 29.74 -6.03
CA GLU A 56 -6.07 29.91 -7.49
C GLU A 56 -5.77 28.60 -8.24
N TYR A 57 -4.78 27.83 -7.79
CA TYR A 57 -4.32 26.63 -8.49
C TYR A 57 -4.92 25.31 -7.96
N TYR A 58 -5.61 25.31 -6.81
CA TYR A 58 -6.22 24.10 -6.26
C TYR A 58 -7.44 23.68 -7.08
N GLN A 59 -7.31 22.56 -7.81
CA GLN A 59 -8.42 21.88 -8.47
C GLN A 59 -8.59 20.48 -7.89
N VAL A 60 -9.84 20.13 -7.56
CA VAL A 60 -10.16 18.79 -7.09
C VAL A 60 -10.11 17.82 -8.28
N PRO A 61 -9.27 16.78 -8.26
CA PRO A 61 -9.10 15.92 -9.42
C PRO A 61 -10.37 15.11 -9.70
N GLN A 62 -10.66 14.86 -10.98
CA GLN A 62 -11.92 14.24 -11.41
C GLN A 62 -12.15 12.85 -10.78
N TRP A 63 -11.10 12.04 -10.63
CA TRP A 63 -11.20 10.73 -9.99
C TRP A 63 -11.68 10.80 -8.53
N PHE A 64 -11.38 11.90 -7.82
CA PHE A 64 -11.84 12.11 -6.44
C PHE A 64 -13.30 12.57 -6.42
N VAL A 65 -13.71 13.41 -7.38
CA VAL A 65 -15.10 13.81 -7.57
C VAL A 65 -15.95 12.59 -7.92
N ASP A 66 -15.47 11.71 -8.80
CA ASP A 66 -16.18 10.49 -9.21
C ASP A 66 -16.20 9.43 -8.11
N GLY A 67 -15.17 9.41 -7.25
CA GLY A 67 -15.08 8.58 -6.05
C GLY A 67 -16.07 8.99 -4.96
N LYS A 68 -17.36 8.66 -5.11
CA LYS A 68 -18.43 9.04 -4.16
C LYS A 68 -18.35 8.36 -2.79
N LEU A 69 -17.61 7.25 -2.68
CA LEU A 69 -17.47 6.47 -1.45
C LEU A 69 -16.00 6.27 -1.12
N GLY A 70 -15.59 6.73 0.05
CA GLY A 70 -14.29 6.45 0.65
C GLY A 70 -14.45 5.61 1.92
N VAL A 71 -13.60 4.61 2.08
CA VAL A 71 -13.51 3.82 3.32
C VAL A 71 -12.17 4.13 3.99
N TRP A 72 -12.21 4.45 5.27
CA TRP A 72 -11.03 4.73 6.06
C TRP A 72 -11.14 4.14 7.47
N PHE A 73 -9.98 3.86 8.08
CA PHE A 73 -9.88 3.23 9.38
C PHE A 73 -8.81 3.92 10.22
N HIS A 74 -9.14 4.17 11.50
CA HIS A 74 -8.16 4.57 12.50
C HIS A 74 -7.42 3.33 13.01
N TRP A 75 -6.15 3.18 12.64
CA TRP A 75 -5.29 2.09 13.07
C TRP A 75 -3.99 2.60 13.69
N GLY A 76 -3.54 1.98 14.77
CA GLY A 76 -2.28 2.30 15.44
C GLY A 76 -2.17 1.62 16.80
N ILE A 77 -1.27 2.11 17.66
CA ILE A 77 -1.05 1.55 19.01
C ILE A 77 -2.35 1.56 19.84
N SER A 78 -3.17 2.60 19.68
CA SER A 78 -4.48 2.70 20.33
C SER A 78 -5.49 1.63 19.89
N SER A 79 -5.21 0.86 18.84
CA SER A 79 -6.01 -0.28 18.41
C SER A 79 -5.56 -1.60 19.05
N ALA A 80 -4.31 -1.69 19.53
CA ALA A 80 -3.71 -2.93 20.06
C ALA A 80 -3.83 -3.07 21.59
N ILE A 81 -4.47 -2.11 22.25
CA ILE A 81 -4.74 -2.09 23.68
C ILE A 81 -5.91 -3.02 24.03
N ASP A 82 -6.02 -3.38 25.31
CA ASP A 82 -6.95 -4.38 25.89
C ASP A 82 -8.33 -4.44 25.18
N GLU A 83 -8.76 -5.66 24.86
CA GLU A 83 -10.04 -5.93 24.19
C GLU A 83 -11.25 -5.55 25.05
N ASN A 84 -11.10 -5.47 26.38
CA ASN A 84 -12.17 -5.09 27.30
C ASN A 84 -12.24 -3.59 27.61
N ARG A 85 -11.51 -2.76 26.85
CA ARG A 85 -11.47 -1.31 27.09
C ARG A 85 -12.76 -0.62 26.63
N PRO A 86 -13.12 0.51 27.25
CA PRO A 86 -14.12 1.42 26.71
C PRO A 86 -13.77 1.91 25.28
N ASN A 87 -14.80 2.04 24.45
CA ASN A 87 -14.68 2.58 23.09
C ASN A 87 -14.37 4.08 23.12
N ASP A 88 -13.09 4.40 23.01
CA ASP A 88 -12.55 5.75 23.21
C ASP A 88 -12.27 6.51 21.91
N GLY A 89 -12.52 5.88 20.75
CA GLY A 89 -12.38 6.51 19.43
C GLY A 89 -10.96 7.04 19.18
N SER A 90 -9.93 6.22 19.43
CA SER A 90 -8.49 6.51 19.26
C SER A 90 -7.85 7.48 20.28
N HIS A 91 -8.59 7.92 21.30
CA HIS A 91 -8.09 8.87 22.30
C HIS A 91 -7.36 8.22 23.49
N TYR A 92 -6.94 6.95 23.37
CA TYR A 92 -6.33 6.21 24.47
C TYR A 92 -5.12 6.93 25.06
N GLY A 93 -4.21 7.36 24.18
CA GLY A 93 -2.97 8.05 24.59
C GLY A 93 -3.26 9.32 25.37
N ARG A 94 -4.36 10.01 25.10
CA ARG A 94 -4.80 11.16 25.91
C ARG A 94 -5.36 10.70 27.26
N ARG A 95 -6.29 9.75 27.24
CA ARG A 95 -7.12 9.41 28.41
C ARG A 95 -6.39 8.58 29.46
N MET A 96 -5.31 7.90 29.10
CA MET A 96 -4.49 7.17 30.08
C MET A 96 -3.87 8.09 31.15
N TYR A 97 -3.71 9.39 30.89
CA TYR A 97 -3.12 10.33 31.87
C TYR A 97 -4.14 10.93 32.86
N GLY A 98 -5.44 10.77 32.59
CA GLY A 98 -6.52 11.22 33.46
C GLY A 98 -7.37 12.37 32.90
N PRO A 99 -8.39 12.79 33.66
CA PRO A 99 -9.35 13.79 33.22
C PRO A 99 -8.72 15.18 33.12
N ASN A 100 -9.20 15.97 32.16
CA ASN A 100 -8.88 17.40 32.05
C ASN A 100 -9.97 18.22 32.76
N ASP A 101 -9.65 19.44 33.18
CA ASP A 101 -10.53 20.33 33.96
C ASP A 101 -11.89 20.62 33.30
N GLY A 102 -12.01 20.44 31.97
CA GLY A 102 -13.25 20.65 31.21
C GLY A 102 -14.06 19.37 30.91
N GLU A 103 -13.62 18.19 31.33
CA GLU A 103 -14.37 16.97 31.09
C GLU A 103 -15.57 16.86 32.03
N THR A 104 -16.73 16.44 31.52
CA THR A 104 -17.91 16.16 32.34
C THR A 104 -18.66 14.91 31.89
N GLY A 105 -19.49 14.37 32.78
CA GLY A 105 -20.44 13.30 32.47
C GLY A 105 -19.79 12.01 31.96
N ARG A 106 -20.20 11.56 30.77
CA ARG A 106 -19.76 10.28 30.17
C ARG A 106 -18.26 10.28 29.85
N GLN A 107 -17.70 11.44 29.52
CA GLN A 107 -16.28 11.57 29.15
C GLN A 107 -15.38 11.37 30.37
N LEU A 108 -15.68 12.01 31.50
CA LEU A 108 -14.97 11.81 32.76
C LEU A 108 -14.92 10.34 33.15
N LYS A 109 -16.08 9.68 33.21
CA LYS A 109 -16.18 8.27 33.61
C LYS A 109 -15.34 7.35 32.73
N MET A 110 -15.30 7.63 31.42
CA MET A 110 -14.49 6.88 30.47
C MET A 110 -12.99 7.12 30.70
N THR A 111 -12.59 8.37 30.92
CA THR A 111 -11.19 8.73 31.22
C THR A 111 -10.73 8.12 32.53
N GLU A 112 -11.55 8.16 33.58
CA GLU A 112 -11.30 7.49 34.85
C GLU A 112 -11.11 5.98 34.66
N THR A 113 -12.04 5.33 33.95
CA THR A 113 -11.97 3.88 33.67
C THR A 113 -10.68 3.52 32.93
N LEU A 114 -10.32 4.28 31.89
CA LEU A 114 -9.11 4.03 31.10
C LEU A 114 -7.83 4.27 31.90
N LYS A 115 -7.80 5.32 32.73
CA LYS A 115 -6.70 5.55 33.66
C LYS A 115 -6.56 4.39 34.64
N THR A 116 -7.66 3.88 35.18
CA THR A 116 -7.63 2.71 36.07
C THR A 116 -7.09 1.48 35.36
N ILE A 117 -7.55 1.18 34.14
CA ILE A 117 -7.08 0.02 33.37
C ILE A 117 -5.59 0.15 33.02
N SER A 118 -5.13 1.35 32.63
CA SER A 118 -3.74 1.55 32.22
C SER A 118 -2.75 1.45 33.39
N HIS A 119 -3.17 1.83 34.59
CA HIS A 119 -2.35 1.79 35.81
C HIS A 119 -2.54 0.51 36.63
N SER A 120 -3.50 -0.35 36.28
CA SER A 120 -3.71 -1.61 36.97
C SER A 120 -2.57 -2.58 36.64
N PRO A 121 -1.98 -3.27 37.63
CA PRO A 121 -1.02 -4.33 37.35
C PRO A 121 -1.73 -5.41 36.54
N LYS A 122 -1.34 -5.56 35.26
CA LYS A 122 -1.87 -6.63 34.41
C LYS A 122 -1.67 -7.95 35.14
N LYS A 123 -2.77 -8.69 35.35
CA LYS A 123 -2.74 -10.00 36.03
C LYS A 123 -1.58 -10.79 35.45
N THR A 124 -0.62 -11.09 36.32
CA THR A 124 0.59 -11.83 36.01
C THR A 124 0.20 -13.06 35.21
N PHE A 125 0.88 -13.27 34.09
CA PHE A 125 0.77 -14.48 33.28
C PHE A 125 1.08 -15.68 34.19
N VAL A 126 0.05 -16.27 34.80
CA VAL A 126 0.17 -17.60 35.40
C VAL A 126 0.43 -18.51 34.22
N SER A 127 1.72 -18.85 34.07
CA SER A 127 2.19 -19.92 33.21
C SER A 127 1.31 -21.14 33.48
N GLN A 128 0.35 -21.38 32.59
CA GLN A 128 -0.34 -22.66 32.48
C GLN A 128 0.70 -23.66 31.96
N ARG A 129 1.67 -24.02 32.81
CA ARG A 129 2.41 -25.27 32.67
C ARG A 129 1.37 -26.36 32.88
N LYS A 130 0.76 -26.81 31.79
CA LYS A 130 0.13 -28.13 31.73
C LYS A 130 1.17 -29.12 32.23
N THR A 131 1.04 -29.57 33.47
CA THR A 131 1.71 -30.77 33.96
C THR A 131 1.03 -31.94 33.27
N ALA A 132 1.44 -32.23 32.04
CA ALA A 132 1.29 -33.55 31.48
C ALA A 132 2.40 -34.42 32.10
N SER A 133 2.06 -35.13 33.18
CA SER A 133 2.82 -36.28 33.69
C SER A 133 1.79 -37.35 33.96
N SER A 134 1.50 -38.16 32.93
CA SER A 134 1.98 -39.54 32.81
C SER A 134 1.35 -40.48 33.83
N THR A 135 0.38 -41.25 33.33
CA THR A 135 0.24 -42.70 33.49
C THR A 135 0.45 -43.31 34.88
N SER A 136 -0.64 -43.83 35.46
CA SER A 136 -0.70 -45.15 36.12
C SER A 136 -2.10 -45.38 36.71
N LEU A 137 -2.99 -46.00 35.95
CA LEU A 137 -4.13 -46.73 36.51
C LEU A 137 -3.59 -48.10 36.96
N CYS A 138 -3.58 -48.33 38.28
CA CYS A 138 -3.72 -49.66 38.85
C CYS A 138 -5.21 -49.87 39.16
#